data_AF-A3V5W3-F1
#
_entry.id   AF-A3V5W3-F1
#
_cell.length_a   1.000
_cell.length_b   1.000
_cell.length_c   1.000
_cell.angle_alpha   90.00
_cell.angle_beta   90.00
_cell.angle_gamma   90.00
#
_symmetry.space_group_name_H-M   'P 1'
#
loop_
_entity.id
_entity.type
_entity.pdbx_description
1 polymer ?
#
loop_
_entity_poly.entity_id
_entity_poly.type
_entity_poly.pdbx_seq_one_letter_code
_entity_poly.pdbx_strand_id
1 'polypeptide(L)'
;MRPALILPLLLAACTTDPTNPGQPVFAPLAALSDPAQAQNRGQVEIIVKSNYDAIRRDIIAGGGPALIAAMDAAGVPYQDRPTRMIQLQSNSRLYAANPSALITALLIYGS
;
A
#
# COMPACT_ATOMS: atom_id res chain seq x y z
N MET A 1 -24.36 5.33 -57.94
CA MET A 1 -24.40 6.39 -56.92
C MET A 1 -24.66 5.76 -55.56
N ARG A 2 -23.64 5.69 -54.69
CA ARG A 2 -23.73 5.36 -53.25
C ARG A 2 -22.44 5.88 -52.59
N PRO A 3 -22.43 7.06 -51.98
CA PRO A 3 -21.27 7.51 -51.22
C PRO A 3 -21.36 6.90 -49.82
N ALA A 4 -20.50 5.93 -49.51
CA ALA A 4 -20.34 5.44 -48.16
C ALA A 4 -19.54 6.48 -47.36
N LEU A 5 -20.26 7.21 -46.52
CA LEU A 5 -19.76 8.08 -45.46
C LEU A 5 -18.88 7.25 -44.50
N ILE A 6 -17.57 7.50 -44.49
CA ILE A 6 -16.66 6.96 -43.48
C ILE A 6 -16.61 7.96 -42.34
N LEU A 7 -17.33 7.64 -41.26
CA LEU A 7 -17.32 8.29 -39.97
C LEU A 7 -16.11 7.77 -39.16
N PRO A 8 -15.14 8.60 -38.71
CA PRO A 8 -14.12 8.11 -37.79
C PRO A 8 -14.73 8.03 -36.39
N LEU A 9 -14.97 6.80 -35.91
CA LEU A 9 -15.33 6.54 -34.52
C LEU A 9 -14.12 6.82 -33.62
N LEU A 10 -14.26 7.83 -32.76
CA LEU A 10 -13.45 7.99 -31.56
C LEU A 10 -13.68 6.77 -30.64
N LEU A 11 -12.70 5.86 -30.57
CA LEU A 11 -12.65 4.85 -29.51
C LEU A 11 -11.67 5.33 -28.43
N ALA A 12 -12.26 5.95 -27.41
CA ALA A 12 -11.67 6.05 -26.09
C ALA A 12 -11.47 4.63 -25.53
N ALA A 13 -10.22 4.19 -25.44
CA ALA A 13 -9.87 2.97 -24.72
C ALA A 13 -9.78 3.29 -23.23
N CYS A 14 -10.92 3.28 -22.54
CA CYS A 14 -10.98 3.11 -21.09
C CYS A 14 -10.68 1.65 -20.77
N THR A 15 -9.50 1.34 -20.28
CA THR A 15 -9.23 0.03 -19.66
C THR A 15 -9.33 0.18 -18.15
N THR A 16 -10.47 -0.22 -17.59
CA THR A 16 -10.63 -0.46 -16.15
C THR A 16 -10.46 -1.95 -15.91
N ASP A 17 -9.25 -2.37 -15.56
CA ASP A 17 -8.95 -3.75 -15.16
C ASP A 17 -8.92 -3.82 -13.61
N PRO A 18 -9.80 -4.60 -12.96
CA PRO A 18 -9.91 -4.57 -11.50
C PRO A 18 -8.99 -5.55 -10.76
N THR A 19 -8.10 -6.30 -11.43
CA THR A 19 -7.28 -7.30 -10.69
C THR A 19 -5.95 -7.64 -11.38
N ASN A 20 -4.84 -7.04 -10.88
CA ASN A 20 -3.40 -7.40 -11.04
C ASN A 20 -2.60 -6.70 -12.19
N PRO A 21 -1.25 -6.79 -12.25
CA PRO A 21 -0.15 -6.19 -11.48
C PRO A 21 0.63 -5.12 -12.31
N GLY A 22 0.65 -3.87 -11.87
CA GLY A 22 1.45 -2.83 -12.50
C GLY A 22 0.98 -1.46 -12.04
N GLN A 23 1.66 -0.90 -11.04
CA GLN A 23 1.23 0.32 -10.37
C GLN A 23 0.87 1.42 -11.38
N PRO A 24 -0.36 1.95 -11.35
CA PRO A 24 -0.68 3.11 -12.14
C PRO A 24 0.17 4.27 -11.63
N VAL A 25 0.75 5.03 -12.55
CA VAL A 25 1.50 6.30 -12.28
C VAL A 25 0.62 7.31 -11.49
N PHE A 26 -0.67 7.04 -11.38
CA PHE A 26 -1.68 7.81 -10.64
C PHE A 26 -2.11 7.21 -9.29
N ALA A 27 -1.40 6.22 -8.74
CA ALA A 27 -1.65 5.72 -7.37
C ALA A 27 -1.81 6.83 -6.30
N PRO A 28 -1.06 7.96 -6.31
CA PRO A 28 -1.32 9.04 -5.36
C PRO A 28 -2.66 9.76 -5.57
N LEU A 29 -3.21 9.80 -6.78
CA LEU A 29 -4.54 10.38 -7.05
C LEU A 29 -5.67 9.41 -6.68
N ALA A 30 -5.43 8.10 -6.77
CA ALA A 30 -6.39 7.10 -6.31
C ALA A 30 -6.75 7.28 -4.82
N ALA A 31 -5.77 7.67 -3.99
CA ALA A 31 -6.00 8.02 -2.59
C ALA A 31 -6.86 9.30 -2.42
N LEU A 32 -6.86 10.23 -3.39
CA LEU A 32 -7.75 11.39 -3.35
C LEU A 32 -9.18 11.03 -3.77
N SER A 33 -9.36 10.00 -4.60
CA SER A 33 -10.67 9.52 -5.05
C SER A 33 -11.30 8.48 -4.11
N ASP A 34 -10.51 7.83 -3.25
CA ASP A 34 -10.96 6.83 -2.28
C ASP A 34 -10.67 7.29 -0.84
N PRO A 35 -11.66 7.86 -0.14
CA PRO A 35 -11.48 8.37 1.22
C PRO A 35 -11.12 7.27 2.23
N ALA A 36 -11.47 6.01 1.99
CA ALA A 36 -11.12 4.91 2.87
C ALA A 36 -9.62 4.61 2.79
N GLN A 37 -9.04 4.61 1.59
CA GLN A 37 -7.59 4.42 1.42
C GLN A 37 -6.77 5.60 1.92
N ALA A 38 -7.22 6.84 1.73
CA ALA A 38 -6.58 8.01 2.34
C ALA A 38 -6.59 7.92 3.87
N GLN A 39 -7.72 7.50 4.46
CA GLN A 39 -7.86 7.37 5.91
C GLN A 39 -6.91 6.31 6.48
N ASN A 40 -6.83 5.14 5.85
CA ASN A 40 -5.92 4.06 6.28
C ASN A 40 -4.46 4.51 6.20
N ARG A 41 -4.08 5.18 5.11
CA ARG A 41 -2.73 5.74 4.95
C ARG A 41 -2.38 6.74 6.06
N GLY A 42 -3.28 7.67 6.36
CA GLY A 42 -3.08 8.65 7.42
C GLY A 42 -2.86 8.00 8.79
N GLN A 43 -3.67 6.99 9.13
CA GLN A 43 -3.55 6.29 10.41
C GLN A 43 -2.23 5.51 10.53
N VAL A 44 -1.84 4.78 9.49
CA VAL A 44 -0.57 4.04 9.45
C VAL A 44 0.60 5.01 9.60
N GLU A 45 0.58 6.14 8.90
CA GLU A 45 1.65 7.13 8.96
C GLU A 45 1.81 7.72 10.37
N ILE A 46 0.71 8.06 11.04
CA ILE A 46 0.72 8.56 12.43
C ILE A 46 1.31 7.51 13.37
N ILE A 47 0.83 6.27 13.31
CA ILE A 47 1.28 5.19 14.18
C ILE A 47 2.77 4.90 13.97
N VAL A 48 3.21 4.78 12.71
CA VAL A 48 4.60 4.45 12.38
C VAL A 48 5.54 5.56 12.84
N LYS A 49 5.22 6.82 12.54
CA LYS A 49 6.07 7.94 12.94
C LYS A 49 6.14 8.13 14.44
N SER A 50 5.02 7.94 15.14
CA SER A 50 4.94 8.13 16.59
C SER A 50 5.62 7.00 17.38
N ASN A 51 5.69 5.79 16.81
CA ASN A 51 6.20 4.59 17.49
C ASN A 51 7.42 3.99 16.79
N TYR A 52 8.13 4.75 15.97
CA TYR A 52 9.12 4.24 15.02
C TYR A 52 10.19 3.34 15.69
N ASP A 53 10.77 3.76 16.81
CA ASP A 53 11.77 2.96 17.51
C ASP A 53 11.21 1.71 18.17
N ALA A 54 9.96 1.77 18.66
CA ALA A 54 9.28 0.58 19.19
C ALA A 54 9.03 -0.43 18.07
N ILE A 55 8.50 0.02 16.92
CA ILE A 55 8.26 -0.84 15.76
C ILE A 55 9.56 -1.46 15.26
N ARG A 56 10.66 -0.70 15.21
CA ARG A 56 11.98 -1.26 14.84
C ARG A 56 12.44 -2.37 15.78
N ARG A 57 12.28 -2.19 17.09
CA ARG A 57 12.59 -3.23 18.07
C ARG A 57 11.69 -4.46 17.89
N ASP A 58 10.40 -4.24 17.70
CA ASP A 58 9.41 -5.30 17.47
C ASP A 58 9.73 -6.10 16.20
N ILE A 59 10.13 -5.44 15.11
CA ILE A 59 10.59 -6.12 13.88
C ILE A 59 11.76 -7.06 14.21
N ILE A 60 12.79 -6.56 14.91
CA ILE A 60 13.96 -7.38 15.26
C ILE A 60 13.57 -8.54 16.19
N ALA A 61 12.65 -8.31 17.13
CA ALA A 61 12.16 -9.32 18.06
C ALA A 61 11.22 -10.35 17.42
N GLY A 62 10.78 -10.15 16.18
CA GLY A 62 9.83 -11.03 15.49
C GLY A 62 8.37 -10.77 15.84
N GLY A 63 8.07 -9.62 16.43
CA GLY A 63 6.74 -9.19 16.79
C GLY A 63 6.75 -8.25 18.00
N GLY A 64 5.61 -7.61 18.22
CA GLY A 64 5.39 -6.75 19.37
C GLY A 64 4.19 -5.83 19.18
N PRO A 65 3.74 -5.17 20.26
CA PRO A 65 2.48 -4.43 20.27
C PRO A 65 2.47 -3.23 19.31
N ALA A 66 3.60 -2.55 19.12
CA ALA A 66 3.65 -1.39 18.24
C ALA A 66 3.60 -1.81 16.77
N LEU A 67 4.29 -2.90 16.43
CA LEU A 67 4.23 -3.47 15.08
C LEU A 67 2.86 -4.09 14.78
N ILE A 68 2.23 -4.75 15.75
CA ILE A 68 0.86 -5.28 15.61
C ILE A 68 -0.13 -4.14 15.35
N ALA A 69 -0.07 -3.06 16.14
CA ALA A 69 -0.93 -1.90 15.94
C ALA A 69 -0.74 -1.25 14.55
N ALA A 70 0.49 -1.20 14.05
CA ALA A 70 0.78 -0.70 12.71
C ALA A 70 0.22 -1.63 11.61
N MET A 71 0.29 -2.95 11.80
CA MET A 71 -0.32 -3.94 10.89
C MET A 71 -1.86 -3.90 10.94
N ASP A 72 -2.44 -3.67 12.12
CA ASP A 72 -3.89 -3.50 12.29
C ASP A 72 -4.39 -2.26 11.55
N ALA A 73 -3.73 -1.12 11.74
CA ALA A 73 -4.09 0.12 11.06
C ALA A 73 -3.90 0.06 9.54
N ALA A 74 -2.95 -0.76 9.09
CA ALA A 74 -2.75 -1.01 7.67
C ALA A 74 -3.76 -2.02 7.09
N GLY A 75 -4.51 -2.75 7.92
CA GLY A 75 -5.44 -3.77 7.46
C GLY A 75 -4.77 -5.10 7.06
N VAL A 76 -3.57 -5.39 7.57
CA VAL A 76 -2.85 -6.63 7.23
C VAL A 76 -3.60 -7.84 7.78
N PRO A 77 -4.01 -8.80 6.92
CA PRO A 77 -4.75 -9.98 7.36
C PRO A 77 -3.94 -10.85 8.33
N TYR A 78 -4.57 -11.38 9.37
CA TYR A 78 -3.90 -12.15 10.42
C TYR A 78 -3.13 -13.36 9.88
N GLN A 79 -3.66 -14.07 8.88
CA GLN A 79 -2.99 -15.21 8.27
C GLN A 79 -1.68 -14.85 7.55
N ASP A 80 -1.53 -13.59 7.08
CA ASP A 80 -0.36 -13.17 6.31
C ASP A 80 0.76 -12.60 7.19
N ARG A 81 0.43 -12.20 8.43
CA ARG A 81 1.36 -11.54 9.36
C ARG A 81 2.66 -12.31 9.61
N PRO A 82 2.68 -13.65 9.76
CA PRO A 82 3.93 -14.38 9.92
C PRO A 82 4.87 -14.21 8.72
N THR A 83 4.32 -14.29 7.51
CA THR A 83 5.08 -14.06 6.27
C THR A 83 5.57 -12.62 6.17
N ARG A 84 4.72 -11.64 6.51
CA ARG A 84 5.10 -10.22 6.52
C ARG A 84 6.19 -9.92 7.55
N MET A 85 6.15 -10.57 8.71
CA MET A 85 7.18 -10.43 9.74
C MET A 85 8.56 -10.82 9.20
N ILE A 86 8.65 -11.95 8.49
CA ILE A 86 9.89 -12.43 7.90
C ILE A 86 10.40 -11.41 6.85
N GLN A 87 9.51 -10.90 6.00
CA GLN A 87 9.86 -9.87 5.01
C GLN A 87 10.35 -8.57 5.68
N LEU A 88 9.71 -8.17 6.78
CA LEU A 88 10.10 -6.99 7.56
C LEU A 88 11.48 -7.16 8.19
N GLN A 89 11.75 -8.32 8.78
CA GLN A 89 13.04 -8.66 9.38
C GLN A 89 14.17 -8.68 8.35
N SER A 90 13.92 -9.31 7.20
CA SER A 90 14.87 -9.38 6.09
C SER A 90 15.28 -8.00 5.57
N ASN A 91 14.38 -7.01 5.68
CA ASN A 91 14.61 -5.63 5.24
C ASN A 91 14.77 -4.64 6.41
N SER A 92 15.07 -5.14 7.61
CA SER A 92 15.15 -4.32 8.84
C SER A 92 16.08 -3.10 8.74
N ARG A 93 17.20 -3.21 8.00
CA ARG A 93 18.11 -2.08 7.75
C ARG A 93 17.48 -0.98 6.90
N LEU A 94 16.68 -1.33 5.89
CA LEU A 94 15.95 -0.37 5.08
C LEU A 94 14.97 0.43 5.94
N TYR A 95 14.20 -0.27 6.77
CA TYR A 95 13.21 0.35 7.64
C TYR A 95 13.81 1.08 8.83
N ALA A 96 15.09 0.84 9.16
CA ALA A 96 15.80 1.62 10.17
C ALA A 96 16.28 2.97 9.63
N ALA A 97 16.58 3.05 8.33
CA ALA A 97 17.04 4.27 7.68
C ALA A 97 15.88 5.11 7.10
N ASN A 98 14.73 4.50 6.82
CA ASN A 98 13.64 5.16 6.09
C ASN A 98 12.25 4.79 6.66
N PRO A 99 11.63 5.67 7.48
CA PRO A 99 10.28 5.44 7.99
C PRO A 99 9.21 5.44 6.89
N SER A 100 9.40 6.19 5.80
CA SER A 100 8.47 6.21 4.66
C SER A 100 8.45 4.87 3.91
N ALA A 101 9.58 4.18 3.84
CA ALA A 101 9.65 2.83 3.27
C ALA A 101 8.85 1.81 4.11
N LEU A 102 8.90 1.95 5.44
CA LEU A 102 8.13 1.11 6.36
C LEU A 102 6.62 1.35 6.22
N ILE A 103 6.20 2.62 6.17
CA ILE A 103 4.79 2.99 5.94
C ILE A 103 4.30 2.37 4.62
N THR A 104 5.08 2.51 3.55
CA THR A 104 4.72 1.97 2.22
C THR A 104 4.59 0.46 2.25
N ALA A 105 5.52 -0.24 2.90
CA ALA A 105 5.47 -1.70 3.03
C ALA A 105 4.20 -2.16 3.76
N LEU A 106 3.85 -1.52 4.87
CA LEU A 106 2.64 -1.85 5.63
C LEU A 106 1.37 -1.64 4.80
N LEU A 107 1.27 -0.55 4.05
CA LEU A 107 0.12 -0.29 3.18
C LEU A 107 -0.03 -1.33 2.06
N ILE A 108 1.08 -1.79 1.48
CA ILE A 108 1.07 -2.86 0.47
C ILE A 108 0.67 -4.20 1.08
N TYR A 109 0.95 -4.43 2.36
CA TYR A 109 0.59 -5.69 3.02
C TYR A 109 -0.89 -5.79 3.41
N GLY A 110 -1.59 -4.66 3.52
CA GLY A 110 -3.02 -4.62 3.81
C GLY A 110 -3.92 -4.36 2.61
N SER A 111 -3.34 -4.23 1.41
CA SER A 111 -4.06 -4.11 0.13
C SER A 111 -4.32 -5.46 -0.52
#